data_AF-A0A7C9ENU7-F1
#
_entry.id   AF-A0A7C9ENU7-F1
#
_cell.length_a   1.000
_cell.length_b   1.000
_cell.length_c   1.000
_cell.angle_alpha   90.00
_cell.angle_beta   90.00
_cell.angle_gamma   90.00
#
_symmetry.space_group_name_H-M   'P 1'
#
loop_
_entity.id
_entity.type
_entity.pdbx_description
1 polymer ?
#
loop_
_entity_poly.entity_id
_entity_poly.type
_entity_poly.pdbx_seq_one_letter_code
_entity_poly.pdbx_strand_id
1 'polypeptide(L)'
;GLAPHVAQWLLNFYNTQILLMVFLGIVSLLMAAFLGYHIKLCLYNTTTNETFKWQDHLRLQRKINEAKASTAALKASLSELTAESKPPPSKWKSFFRRSPLEGTEKVVKKNIYDKGILHNLCEVVFPPSTR
;
A
#
# COMPACT_ATOMS: atom_id res chain seq x y z
N GLY A 1 -27.91 -38.41 11.18
CA GLY A 1 -27.00 -38.15 10.04
C GLY A 1 -25.71 -38.92 10.26
N LEU A 2 -25.16 -39.55 9.23
CA LEU A 2 -24.01 -40.46 9.35
C LEU A 2 -22.67 -39.72 9.58
N ALA A 3 -22.56 -38.48 9.09
CA ALA A 3 -21.36 -37.65 9.15
C ALA A 3 -20.73 -37.48 10.55
N PRO A 4 -21.47 -37.13 11.62
CA PRO A 4 -20.87 -36.98 12.96
C PRO A 4 -20.30 -38.29 13.51
N HIS A 5 -20.93 -39.43 13.23
CA HIS A 5 -20.42 -40.74 13.69
C HIS A 5 -19.15 -41.17 12.95
N VAL A 6 -19.07 -40.89 11.64
CA VAL A 6 -17.87 -41.15 10.84
C VAL A 6 -16.72 -40.25 11.28
N ALA A 7 -16.97 -38.97 11.55
CA ALA A 7 -15.97 -38.05 12.07
C ALA A 7 -15.45 -38.48 13.45
N GLN A 8 -16.34 -38.91 14.35
CA GLN A 8 -15.97 -39.40 15.68
C GLN A 8 -15.14 -40.69 15.60
N TRP A 9 -15.49 -41.64 14.72
CA TRP A 9 -14.70 -42.85 14.49
C TRP A 9 -13.30 -42.55 13.92
N LEU A 10 -13.22 -41.65 12.93
CA LEU A 10 -11.98 -41.24 12.30
C LEU A 10 -11.04 -40.55 13.30
N LEU A 11 -11.58 -39.61 14.10
CA LEU A 11 -10.83 -38.94 15.16
C LEU A 11 -10.28 -39.96 16.15
N ASN A 12 -11.12 -40.88 16.62
CA ASN A 12 -10.71 -41.83 17.66
C ASN A 12 -9.63 -42.83 17.19
N PHE A 13 -9.68 -43.28 15.94
CA PHE A 13 -8.73 -44.25 15.41
C PHE A 13 -7.40 -43.61 14.96
N TYR A 14 -7.44 -42.38 14.42
CA TYR A 14 -6.27 -41.68 13.87
C TYR A 14 -5.86 -40.44 14.69
N ASN A 15 -6.12 -40.44 15.99
CA ASN A 15 -5.92 -39.31 16.91
C ASN A 15 -4.53 -38.64 16.74
N THR A 16 -3.45 -39.43 16.74
CA THR A 16 -2.08 -38.90 16.64
C THR A 16 -1.77 -38.39 15.23
N GLN A 17 -2.24 -39.07 14.19
CA GLN A 17 -2.02 -38.67 12.81
C GLN A 17 -2.75 -37.36 12.48
N ILE A 18 -4.00 -37.20 12.94
CA ILE A 18 -4.76 -35.96 12.79
C ILE A 18 -4.12 -34.83 13.59
N LEU A 19 -3.67 -35.09 14.82
CA LEU A 19 -2.93 -34.11 15.62
C LEU A 19 -1.67 -33.63 14.88
N LEU A 20 -0.89 -34.54 14.31
CA LEU A 20 0.29 -34.21 13.51
C LEU A 20 -0.07 -33.40 12.26
N MET A 21 -1.12 -33.77 11.51
CA MET A 21 -1.56 -33.02 10.33
C MET A 21 -2.00 -31.60 10.68
N VAL A 22 -2.77 -31.41 11.76
CA VAL A 22 -3.19 -30.08 12.21
C VAL A 22 -1.98 -29.26 12.65
N PHE A 23 -1.07 -29.85 13.41
CA PHE A 23 0.16 -29.17 13.85
C PHE A 23 1.03 -28.74 12.66
N LEU A 24 1.31 -29.66 11.73
CA LEU A 24 2.03 -29.34 10.49
C LEU A 24 1.28 -28.29 9.67
N GLY A 25 -0.06 -28.36 9.62
CA GLY A 25 -0.91 -27.36 8.97
C GLY A 25 -0.69 -25.96 9.55
N ILE A 26 -0.70 -25.82 10.87
CA ILE A 26 -0.48 -24.54 11.55
C ILE A 26 0.94 -24.03 11.30
N VAL A 27 1.96 -24.88 11.44
CA VAL A 27 3.36 -24.50 11.21
C VAL A 27 3.58 -24.09 9.75
N SER A 28 3.03 -24.84 8.81
CA SER A 28 3.13 -24.53 7.38
C SER A 28 2.43 -23.22 7.03
N LEU A 29 1.26 -22.93 7.62
CA LEU A 29 0.56 -21.66 7.43
C LEU A 29 1.38 -20.47 7.95
N LEU A 30 1.98 -20.61 9.14
CA LEU A 30 2.86 -19.59 9.72
C LEU A 30 4.09 -19.34 8.83
N MET A 31 4.74 -20.41 8.37
CA MET A 31 5.88 -20.34 7.47
C MET A 31 5.51 -19.72 6.12
N ALA A 32 4.35 -20.07 5.56
CA ALA A 32 3.86 -19.52 4.30
C ALA A 32 3.58 -18.01 4.40
N ALA A 33 3.03 -17.53 5.52
CA ALA A 33 2.80 -16.11 5.76
C ALA A 33 4.13 -15.33 5.82
N PHE A 34 5.11 -15.87 6.55
CA PHE A 34 6.45 -15.28 6.65
C PHE A 34 7.15 -15.27 5.28
N LEU A 35 7.15 -16.40 4.58
CA LEU A 35 7.74 -16.53 3.26
C LEU A 35 7.07 -15.59 2.25
N GLY A 36 5.75 -15.51 2.24
CA GLY A 36 5.00 -14.62 1.35
C GLY A 36 5.35 -13.15 1.55
N TYR A 37 5.54 -12.72 2.80
CA TYR A 37 6.04 -11.38 3.11
C TYR A 37 7.43 -11.14 2.50
N HIS A 38 8.36 -12.08 2.68
CA HIS A 38 9.71 -11.96 2.13
C HIS A 38 9.75 -12.05 0.61
N ILE A 39 8.94 -12.91 -0.03
CA ILE A 39 8.78 -12.94 -1.48
C ILE A 39 8.36 -11.57 -1.98
N LYS A 40 7.35 -10.94 -1.35
CA LYS A 40 6.95 -9.57 -1.71
C LYS A 40 8.11 -8.58 -1.61
N LEU A 41 8.92 -8.64 -0.56
CA LEU A 41 10.08 -7.77 -0.42
C LEU A 41 11.10 -7.98 -1.56
N CYS A 42 11.40 -9.23 -1.89
CA CYS A 42 12.29 -9.59 -3.00
C CYS A 42 11.75 -9.11 -4.35
N LEU A 43 10.45 -9.31 -4.62
CA LEU A 43 9.83 -8.93 -5.89
C LEU A 43 9.86 -7.43 -6.16
N TYR A 44 9.72 -6.59 -5.12
CA TYR A 44 9.75 -5.14 -5.24
C TYR A 44 11.11 -4.53 -4.91
N ASN A 45 12.15 -5.38 -4.77
CA ASN A 45 13.53 -5.01 -4.41
C ASN A 45 13.57 -3.96 -3.30
N THR A 46 12.82 -4.23 -2.23
CA THR A 46 12.61 -3.31 -1.11
C THR A 46 13.03 -4.01 0.17
N THR A 47 13.94 -3.40 0.92
CA THR A 47 14.33 -3.93 2.23
C THR A 47 13.25 -3.61 3.29
N THR A 48 13.25 -4.34 4.41
CA THR A 48 12.34 -4.07 5.53
C THR A 48 12.48 -2.63 6.05
N ASN A 49 13.71 -2.12 6.10
CA ASN A 49 14.03 -0.75 6.52
C ASN A 49 13.44 0.30 5.55
N GLU A 50 13.53 0.06 4.25
CA GLU A 50 12.96 0.95 3.25
C GLU A 50 11.44 1.02 3.34
N THR A 51 10.78 -0.10 3.64
CA THR A 51 9.31 -0.12 3.81
C THR A 51 8.84 0.91 4.85
N PHE A 52 9.56 1.03 5.97
CA PHE A 52 9.25 2.02 7.00
C PHE A 52 9.55 3.46 6.55
N LYS A 53 10.73 3.69 5.97
CA LYS A 53 11.14 5.04 5.50
C LYS A 53 10.18 5.62 4.46
N TRP A 54 9.67 4.79 3.55
CA TRP A 54 8.71 5.22 2.54
C TRP A 54 7.39 5.69 3.15
N GLN A 55 6.94 5.10 4.26
CA GLN A 55 5.71 5.56 4.92
C GLN A 55 5.87 6.97 5.48
N ASP A 56 7.00 7.27 6.10
CA ASP A 56 7.26 8.61 6.63
C ASP A 56 7.45 9.65 5.53
N HIS A 57 8.13 9.30 4.43
CA HIS A 57 8.21 10.16 3.26
C HIS A 57 6.83 10.45 2.66
N LEU A 58 5.97 9.44 2.52
CA LEU A 58 4.59 9.61 2.04
C LEU A 58 3.76 10.52 2.95
N ARG A 59 3.92 10.39 4.28
CA ARG A 59 3.27 11.27 5.27
C ARG A 59 3.75 12.71 5.13
N LEU A 60 5.05 12.92 4.96
CA LEU A 60 5.62 14.25 4.77
C LEU A 60 5.12 14.90 3.48
N GLN A 61 5.14 14.17 2.35
CA GLN A 61 4.61 14.64 1.07
C GLN A 61 3.13 15.01 1.17
N ARG A 62 2.33 14.20 1.87
CA ARG A 62 0.92 14.51 2.13
C ARG A 62 0.76 15.83 2.87
N LYS A 63 1.50 16.04 3.97
CA LYS A 63 1.47 17.30 4.73
C LYS A 63 1.87 18.51 3.90
N ILE A 64 2.88 18.37 3.04
CA ILE A 64 3.31 19.44 2.12
C ILE A 64 2.20 19.76 1.12
N ASN A 65 1.53 18.74 0.56
CA ASN A 65 0.45 18.94 -0.39
C ASN A 65 -0.78 19.59 0.27
N GLU A 66 -1.14 19.20 1.50
CA GLU A 66 -2.20 19.82 2.29
C GLU A 66 -1.89 21.29 2.62
N ALA A 67 -0.64 21.61 2.95
CA ALA A 67 -0.20 22.98 3.19
C ALA A 67 -0.23 23.83 1.90
N LYS A 68 0.19 23.26 0.76
CA LYS A 68 0.08 23.90 -0.57
C LYS A 68 -1.39 24.15 -0.95
N ALA A 69 -2.27 23.19 -0.70
CA ALA A 69 -3.71 23.36 -0.96
C ALA A 69 -4.31 24.46 -0.07
N SER A 70 -3.95 24.48 1.22
CA SER A 70 -4.41 25.51 2.16
C SER A 70 -3.91 26.92 1.79
N THR A 71 -2.65 27.05 1.37
CA THR A 71 -2.09 28.33 0.91
C THR A 71 -2.70 28.78 -0.43
N ALA A 72 -2.97 27.86 -1.34
CA ALA A 72 -3.68 28.15 -2.59
C ALA A 72 -5.11 28.61 -2.33
N ALA A 73 -5.83 27.98 -1.39
CA ALA A 73 -7.16 28.40 -0.98
C ALA A 73 -7.14 29.80 -0.33
N LEU A 74 -6.20 30.05 0.58
CA LEU A 74 -6.06 31.37 1.22
C LEU A 74 -5.71 32.47 0.20
N LYS A 75 -4.81 32.19 -0.75
CA LYS A 75 -4.51 33.11 -1.86
C LYS A 75 -5.73 33.36 -2.74
N ALA A 76 -6.53 32.32 -3.01
CA ALA A 76 -7.78 32.47 -3.76
C ALA A 76 -8.78 33.36 -3.02
N SER A 77 -8.98 33.16 -1.71
CA SER A 77 -9.84 34.02 -0.89
C SER A 77 -9.34 35.45 -0.81
N LEU A 78 -8.02 35.68 -0.65
CA LEU A 78 -7.43 37.01 -0.64
C LEU A 78 -7.64 37.72 -2.00
N SER A 79 -7.46 37.00 -3.11
CA SER A 79 -7.69 37.56 -4.45
C SER A 79 -9.16 37.92 -4.70
N GLU A 80 -10.10 37.19 -4.09
CA GLU A 80 -11.53 37.47 -4.15
C GLU A 80 -11.88 38.74 -3.38
N LEU A 81 -11.37 38.88 -2.14
CA LEU A 81 -11.53 40.11 -1.34
C LEU A 81 -10.91 41.35 -2.03
N THR A 82 -9.77 41.17 -2.71
CA THR A 82 -9.11 42.28 -3.42
C THR A 82 -9.87 42.67 -4.69
N ALA A 83 -10.56 41.70 -5.33
CA ALA A 83 -11.40 41.95 -6.50
C ALA A 83 -12.75 42.60 -6.14
N GLU A 84 -13.24 42.38 -4.91
CA GLU A 84 -14.45 43.03 -4.36
C GLU A 84 -14.32 44.55 -4.20
N SER A 85 -13.09 45.10 -4.29
CA SER A 85 -12.82 46.55 -4.33
C SER A 85 -13.05 47.20 -5.71
N LYS A 86 -13.36 46.45 -6.77
CA LYS A 86 -13.71 46.98 -8.11
C LYS A 86 -15.17 46.61 -8.48
N PRO A 87 -15.88 47.46 -9.25
CA PRO A 87 -17.32 47.28 -9.50
C PRO A 87 -17.62 45.99 -10.31
N PRO A 88 -18.81 45.39 -10.15
CA PRO A 88 -19.02 43.96 -10.41
C PRO A 88 -19.10 43.64 -11.91
N PRO A 89 -18.26 42.73 -12.45
CA PRO A 89 -18.51 42.12 -13.74
C PRO A 89 -19.34 40.82 -13.60
N SER A 90 -20.04 40.51 -14.69
CA SER A 90 -21.17 39.59 -14.81
C SER A 90 -20.99 38.17 -14.23
N LYS A 91 -22.08 37.69 -13.62
CA LYS A 91 -22.26 36.41 -12.89
C LYS A 91 -22.04 35.12 -13.70
N TRP A 92 -21.47 35.18 -14.91
CA TRP A 92 -21.44 34.04 -15.83
C TRP A 92 -20.15 33.19 -15.75
N LYS A 93 -19.09 33.68 -15.09
CA LYS A 93 -17.79 32.96 -15.05
C LYS A 93 -17.55 32.10 -13.81
N SER A 94 -18.35 32.17 -12.75
CA SER A 94 -18.07 31.38 -11.53
C SER A 94 -18.45 29.89 -11.66
N PHE A 95 -19.36 29.55 -12.57
CA PHE A 95 -19.76 28.16 -12.83
C PHE A 95 -18.69 27.30 -13.50
N PHE A 96 -17.67 27.91 -14.12
CA PHE A 96 -16.58 27.17 -14.77
C PHE A 96 -15.34 26.97 -13.90
N ARG A 97 -15.36 27.38 -12.63
CA ARG A 97 -14.25 27.12 -11.72
C ARG A 97 -14.37 25.71 -11.14
N ARG A 98 -14.06 24.74 -12.00
CA ARG A 98 -13.87 23.33 -11.67
C ARG A 98 -12.91 23.28 -10.48
N SER A 99 -13.38 22.85 -9.33
CA SER A 99 -12.51 22.57 -8.19
C SER A 99 -11.53 21.48 -8.60
N PRO A 100 -10.21 21.69 -8.45
CA PRO A 100 -9.26 20.59 -8.47
C PRO A 100 -9.47 19.82 -7.17
N LEU A 101 -10.53 19.01 -7.11
CA LEU A 101 -10.47 17.78 -6.35
C LEU A 101 -9.54 16.85 -7.14
N GLU A 102 -8.25 17.17 -7.13
CA GLU A 102 -7.16 16.22 -7.34
C GLU A 102 -7.19 15.28 -6.13
N GLY A 103 -8.23 14.44 -6.14
CA GLY A 103 -8.36 13.31 -5.27
C GLY A 103 -7.14 12.46 -5.53
N THR A 104 -6.24 12.46 -4.54
CA THR A 104 -5.33 11.35 -4.33
C THR A 104 -4.56 10.98 -5.59
N GLU A 105 -3.71 11.88 -6.10
CA GLU A 105 -2.47 11.36 -6.70
C GLU A 105 -1.85 10.50 -5.59
N LYS A 106 -2.06 9.19 -5.69
CA LYS A 106 -1.33 8.20 -4.90
C LYS A 106 0.10 8.61 -5.12
N VAL A 107 0.75 9.21 -4.11
CA VAL A 107 2.16 9.57 -4.18
C VAL A 107 2.87 8.28 -4.57
N VAL A 108 3.18 8.15 -5.86
CA VAL A 108 3.61 6.89 -6.43
C VAL A 108 5.00 6.68 -5.89
N LYS A 109 5.15 5.68 -5.02
CA LYS A 109 6.45 5.28 -4.50
C LYS A 109 7.29 4.84 -5.70
N LYS A 110 8.15 5.73 -6.19
CA LYS A 110 9.04 5.47 -7.32
C LYS A 110 10.30 4.79 -6.77
N ASN A 111 10.24 3.47 -6.63
CA ASN A 111 11.41 2.69 -6.19
C ASN A 111 12.41 2.59 -7.34
N ILE A 112 13.60 3.17 -7.17
CA ILE A 112 14.67 3.17 -8.19
C ILE A 112 15.31 1.78 -8.34
N TYR A 113 15.21 0.94 -7.30
CA TYR A 113 15.74 -0.43 -7.30
C TYR A 113 14.77 -1.45 -7.90
N ASP A 114 13.51 -1.08 -8.10
CA ASP A 114 12.54 -1.95 -8.74
C ASP A 114 12.74 -1.92 -10.27
N LYS A 115 13.40 -2.96 -10.78
CA LYS A 115 13.64 -3.18 -12.21
C LYS A 115 12.61 -4.13 -12.83
N GLY A 116 11.60 -4.53 -12.08
CA GLY A 116 10.55 -5.49 -12.47
C GLY A 116 10.67 -6.84 -11.76
N ILE A 117 9.52 -7.49 -11.59
CA ILE A 117 9.32 -8.72 -10.80
C ILE A 117 10.34 -9.83 -11.16
N LEU A 118 10.50 -10.13 -12.46
CA LEU A 118 11.39 -11.20 -12.91
C LEU A 118 12.87 -10.84 -12.71
N HIS A 119 13.25 -9.60 -13.02
CA HIS A 119 14.63 -9.13 -12.87
C HIS A 119 15.04 -9.13 -11.40
N ASN A 120 14.19 -8.58 -10.53
CA ASN A 120 14.46 -8.51 -9.09
C ASN A 120 14.56 -9.91 -8.47
N LEU A 121 13.70 -10.85 -8.89
CA LEU A 121 13.76 -12.23 -8.41
C LEU A 121 15.03 -12.96 -8.89
N CYS A 122 15.40 -12.80 -10.15
CA CYS A 122 16.63 -13.40 -10.69
C CYS A 122 17.89 -12.88 -9.97
N GLU A 123 17.94 -11.59 -9.62
CA GLU A 123 19.07 -11.00 -8.88
C GLU A 123 19.21 -11.59 -7.47
N VAL A 124 18.10 -11.98 -6.84
CA VAL A 124 18.11 -12.64 -5.52
C VAL A 124 18.50 -14.12 -5.61
N VAL A 125 18.01 -14.84 -6.63
CA VAL A 125 18.28 -16.29 -6.79
C VAL A 125 19.69 -16.54 -7.34
N PHE A 126 20.13 -15.72 -8.27
CA PHE A 126 21.46 -15.78 -8.90
C PHE A 126 22.18 -14.46 -8.61
N PRO A 127 22.76 -14.31 -7.41
CA PRO A 127 23.48 -13.10 -7.07
C PRO A 127 24.64 -12.92 -8.05
N PRO A 128 24.82 -11.71 -8.63
CA PRO A 128 25.95 -11.46 -9.51
C PRO A 128 27.25 -11.71 -8.72
N SER A 129 28.11 -12.57 -9.26
CA SER A 129 29.34 -13.03 -8.61
C SER A 129 30.40 -11.94 -8.43
N THR A 130 30.13 -10.73 -8.92
CA THR A 130 31.08 -9.62 -8.94
C THR A 130 30.55 -8.52 -8.04
N ARG A 131 30.88 -8.62 -6.76
CA ARG A 131 30.74 -7.53 -5.81
C ARG A 131 31.96 -7.46 -4.91
#